data_AF-A0A1G6YR10-F1
#
_entry.id   AF-A0A1G6YR10-F1
#
_cell.length_a   1.000
_cell.length_b   1.000
_cell.length_c   1.000
_cell.angle_alpha   90.00
_cell.angle_beta   90.00
_cell.angle_gamma   90.00
#
_symmetry.space_group_name_H-M   'P 1'
#
loop_
_entity.id
_entity.type
_entity.pdbx_description
1 polymer ?
#
loop_
_entity_poly.entity_id
_entity_poly.type
_entity_poly.pdbx_seq_one_letter_code
_entity_poly.pdbx_strand_id
1 'polypeptide(L)'
;MKALRIHAGPLAREHIARHGLQPADIGVIPAAAGGPKGLILGPLDRFVFGQWLQGSQQPVHLVGASIGAWRMATVCLDAPVAALERLEHAYIHQHYAPPPGRKRPSAAQVSEQFGQGLREFYGEQVPQLLSHPRWRLHIVTSRGRHLLSREHRWATPLGYLGAFAANAVRRRALGLWLERVVFSGRPHPMPGRRSRRRCHSPRTTTPPGRWR
;
A
#
# COMPACT_ATOMS: atom_id res chain seq x y z
N MET A 1 20.44 4.36 23.01
CA MET A 1 19.57 4.63 21.84
C MET A 1 18.16 4.94 22.32
N LYS A 2 17.49 5.99 21.84
CA LYS A 2 16.04 6.17 22.09
C LYS A 2 15.27 5.31 21.07
N ALA A 3 14.44 4.38 21.56
CA ALA A 3 13.72 3.41 20.73
C ALA A 3 12.58 4.02 19.89
N LEU A 4 12.11 5.23 20.25
CA LEU A 4 11.03 5.93 19.56
C LEU A 4 11.38 7.40 19.29
N ARG A 5 11.10 7.86 18.08
CA ARG A 5 11.19 9.26 17.66
C ARG A 5 9.84 9.70 17.12
N ILE A 6 9.25 10.72 17.75
CA ILE A 6 7.98 11.31 17.31
C ILE A 6 8.30 12.62 16.60
N HIS A 7 7.82 12.75 15.37
CA HIS A 7 7.97 13.96 14.57
C HIS A 7 6.60 14.64 14.46
N ALA A 8 6.46 15.84 15.02
CA ALA A 8 5.25 16.64 14.97
C ALA A 8 5.58 18.07 14.53
N GLY A 9 4.74 18.65 13.66
CA GLY A 9 4.81 20.08 13.35
C GLY A 9 4.41 20.95 14.55
N PRO A 10 4.67 22.26 14.54
CA PRO A 10 4.44 23.14 15.69
C PRO A 10 3.02 23.04 16.25
N LEU A 11 1.99 23.12 15.38
CA LEU A 11 0.59 23.05 15.76
C LEU A 11 0.20 21.69 16.36
N ALA A 12 0.64 20.58 15.73
CA ALA A 12 0.36 19.23 16.23
C ALA A 12 1.05 18.99 17.58
N ARG A 13 2.27 19.51 17.77
CA ARG A 13 2.99 19.41 19.04
C ARG A 13 2.27 20.16 20.15
N GLU A 14 1.81 21.37 19.89
CA GLU A 14 1.06 22.19 20.85
C GLU A 14 -0.27 21.51 21.24
N HIS A 15 -1.01 21.00 20.25
CA HIS A 15 -2.25 20.24 20.48
C HIS A 15 -2.03 19.01 21.34
N ILE A 16 -1.06 18.16 20.97
CA ILE A 16 -0.74 16.93 21.71
C ILE A 16 -0.25 17.25 23.13
N ALA A 17 0.49 18.34 23.32
CA ALA A 17 0.95 18.75 24.65
C ALA A 17 -0.22 19.16 25.57
N ARG A 18 -1.29 19.74 25.03
CA ARG A 18 -2.47 20.17 25.80
C ARG A 18 -3.49 19.05 26.03
N HIS A 19 -3.72 18.20 25.03
CA HIS A 19 -4.85 17.29 24.99
C HIS A 19 -4.46 15.81 24.96
N GLY A 20 -3.17 15.50 24.87
CA GLY A 20 -2.69 14.18 24.49
C GLY A 20 -2.92 13.88 23.00
N LEU A 21 -2.48 12.72 22.54
CA LEU A 21 -2.82 12.22 21.20
C LEU A 21 -4.12 11.42 21.30
N GLN A 22 -5.22 11.97 20.79
CA GLN A 22 -6.52 11.33 20.84
C GLN A 22 -6.80 10.55 19.55
N PRO A 23 -7.58 9.45 19.60
CA PRO A 23 -8.01 8.73 18.40
C PRO A 23 -8.73 9.63 17.38
N ALA A 24 -9.47 10.63 17.85
CA ALA A 24 -10.18 11.60 17.02
C ALA A 24 -9.25 12.52 16.20
N ASP A 25 -7.98 12.68 16.62
CA ASP A 25 -6.99 13.52 15.92
C ASP A 25 -6.47 12.87 14.62
N ILE A 26 -6.73 11.57 14.43
CA ILE A 26 -6.19 10.81 13.31
C ILE A 26 -7.11 10.92 12.10
N GLY A 27 -6.62 11.61 11.06
CA GLY A 27 -7.27 11.68 9.75
C GLY A 27 -6.63 10.80 8.67
N VAL A 28 -5.36 10.44 8.81
CA VAL A 28 -4.60 9.70 7.80
C VAL A 28 -3.59 8.76 8.45
N ILE A 29 -3.49 7.52 7.97
CA ILE A 29 -2.46 6.55 8.35
C ILE A 29 -1.67 6.15 7.10
N PRO A 30 -0.42 6.63 6.94
CA PRO A 30 0.46 6.19 5.88
C PRO A 30 1.14 4.87 6.25
N ALA A 31 1.00 3.86 5.39
CA ALA A 31 1.64 2.55 5.52
C ALA A 31 2.65 2.34 4.39
N ALA A 32 3.94 2.45 4.73
CA ALA A 32 5.03 2.35 3.77
C ALA A 32 5.22 0.91 3.25
N ALA A 33 5.82 0.81 2.06
CA ALA A 33 6.37 -0.44 1.56
C ALA A 33 7.59 -0.87 2.37
N GLY A 34 7.84 -2.18 2.47
CA GLY A 34 9.00 -2.71 3.19
C GLY A 34 9.20 -4.22 3.10
N GLY A 35 8.41 -4.92 2.27
CA GLY A 35 8.40 -6.38 2.22
C GLY A 35 8.10 -6.99 3.60
N PRO A 36 8.79 -8.08 4.02
CA PRO A 36 8.53 -8.74 5.30
C PRO A 36 8.78 -7.83 6.51
N LYS A 37 9.58 -6.76 6.37
CA LYS A 37 9.82 -5.80 7.46
C LYS A 37 8.53 -5.12 7.92
N GLY A 38 7.51 -5.05 7.07
CA GLY A 38 6.21 -4.49 7.45
C GLY A 38 5.49 -5.32 8.52
N LEU A 39 5.79 -6.62 8.64
CA LEU A 39 5.12 -7.52 9.59
C LEU A 39 5.50 -7.24 11.04
N ILE A 40 6.63 -6.60 11.31
CA ILE A 40 7.01 -6.20 12.68
C ILE A 40 5.98 -5.24 13.30
N LEU A 41 5.19 -4.57 12.46
CA LEU A 41 4.14 -3.65 12.88
C LEU A 41 2.82 -4.35 13.16
N GLY A 42 2.73 -5.67 13.00
CA GLY A 42 1.54 -6.48 13.24
C GLY A 42 0.88 -6.25 14.61
N PRO A 43 1.62 -6.42 15.72
CA PRO A 43 1.10 -6.11 17.06
C PRO A 43 0.63 -4.66 17.20
N LEU A 44 1.35 -3.71 16.58
CA LEU A 44 0.96 -2.29 16.61
C LEU A 44 -0.33 -2.05 15.85
N ASP A 45 -0.51 -2.66 14.68
CA ASP A 45 -1.75 -2.54 13.91
C ASP A 45 -2.95 -3.12 14.67
N ARG A 46 -2.76 -4.30 15.30
CA ARG A 46 -3.81 -4.93 16.11
C ARG A 46 -4.23 -4.04 17.28
N PHE A 47 -3.27 -3.40 17.95
CA PHE A 47 -3.58 -2.42 19.00
C PHE A 47 -4.28 -1.17 18.43
N VAL A 48 -3.71 -0.56 17.39
CA VAL A 48 -4.21 0.70 16.81
C VAL A 48 -5.61 0.54 16.26
N PHE A 49 -5.87 -0.49 15.45
CA PHE A 49 -7.16 -0.68 14.78
C PHE A 49 -8.15 -1.50 15.61
N GLY A 50 -7.69 -2.40 16.47
CA GLY A 50 -8.55 -3.23 17.30
C GLY A 50 -8.97 -2.58 18.61
N GLN A 51 -8.21 -1.62 19.13
CA GLN A 51 -8.45 -1.04 20.45
C GLN A 51 -8.44 0.48 20.42
N TRP A 52 -7.30 1.09 20.09
CA TRP A 52 -7.11 2.53 20.30
C TRP A 52 -8.02 3.39 19.41
N LEU A 53 -8.11 3.10 18.11
CA LEU A 53 -9.00 3.82 17.20
C LEU A 53 -10.48 3.47 17.40
N GLN A 54 -10.84 2.46 18.17
CA GLN A 54 -12.26 2.19 18.45
C GLN A 54 -12.90 3.29 19.31
N GLY A 55 -12.08 4.13 19.98
CA GLY A 55 -12.54 5.30 20.72
C GLY A 55 -12.99 6.49 19.86
N SER A 56 -13.09 6.35 18.53
CA SER A 56 -13.57 7.42 17.66
C SER A 56 -14.30 6.88 16.42
N GLN A 57 -14.98 7.74 15.67
CA GLN A 57 -15.82 7.35 14.53
C GLN A 57 -15.53 8.13 13.24
N GLN A 58 -14.64 9.12 13.27
CA GLN A 58 -14.31 9.91 12.09
C GLN A 58 -13.71 9.03 10.98
N PRO A 59 -13.95 9.37 9.70
CA PRO A 59 -13.30 8.70 8.60
C PRO A 59 -11.78 8.86 8.67
N VAL A 60 -11.04 7.78 8.36
CA VAL A 60 -9.58 7.78 8.34
C VAL A 60 -9.09 7.26 6.99
N HIS A 61 -8.19 8.01 6.37
CA HIS A 61 -7.57 7.66 5.10
C HIS A 61 -6.39 6.72 5.32
N LEU A 62 -6.49 5.48 4.82
CA LEU A 62 -5.44 4.48 4.91
C LEU A 62 -4.65 4.46 3.60
N VAL A 63 -3.41 4.97 3.63
CA VAL A 63 -2.59 5.16 2.41
C VAL A 63 -1.46 4.16 2.40
N GLY A 64 -1.60 3.09 1.63
CA GLY A 64 -0.68 1.96 1.63
C GLY A 64 0.06 1.75 0.31
N ALA A 65 1.28 1.21 0.39
CA ALA A 65 2.02 0.66 -0.75
C ALA A 65 2.60 -0.71 -0.41
N SER A 66 2.57 -1.66 -1.35
CA SER A 66 3.08 -3.04 -1.14
C SER A 66 2.47 -3.67 0.13
N ILE A 67 3.28 -4.23 1.04
CA ILE A 67 2.82 -4.77 2.34
C ILE A 67 1.99 -3.76 3.15
N GLY A 68 2.29 -2.47 3.04
CA GLY A 68 1.50 -1.42 3.68
C GLY A 68 0.09 -1.35 3.11
N ALA A 69 -0.08 -1.54 1.79
CA ALA A 69 -1.40 -1.63 1.18
C ALA A 69 -2.17 -2.87 1.67
N TRP A 70 -1.49 -3.99 1.88
CA TRP A 70 -2.11 -5.22 2.35
C TRP A 70 -2.60 -5.10 3.79
N ARG A 71 -1.77 -4.55 4.67
CA ARG A 71 -2.14 -4.27 6.06
C ARG A 71 -3.36 -3.33 6.12
N MET A 72 -3.31 -2.22 5.37
CA MET A 72 -4.41 -1.26 5.33
C MET A 72 -5.69 -1.82 4.69
N ALA A 73 -5.57 -2.67 3.67
CA ALA A 73 -6.73 -3.33 3.06
C ALA A 73 -7.35 -4.35 4.01
N THR A 74 -6.53 -5.09 4.76
CA THR A 74 -6.98 -6.07 5.77
C THR A 74 -7.71 -5.41 6.93
N VAL A 75 -7.28 -4.20 7.34
CA VAL A 75 -7.99 -3.40 8.35
C VAL A 75 -9.43 -3.03 7.93
N CYS A 76 -9.70 -2.96 6.63
CA CYS A 76 -11.05 -2.70 6.12
C CYS A 76 -11.99 -3.92 6.21
N LEU A 77 -11.50 -5.08 6.64
CA LEU A 77 -12.31 -6.28 6.84
C LEU A 77 -12.99 -6.29 8.21
N ASP A 78 -14.03 -7.12 8.33
CA ASP A 78 -14.62 -7.43 9.63
C ASP A 78 -13.62 -8.16 10.52
N ALA A 79 -13.71 -7.91 11.82
CA ALA A 79 -12.77 -8.42 12.81
C ALA A 79 -11.29 -8.17 12.40
N PRO A 80 -10.87 -6.89 12.28
CA PRO A 80 -9.58 -6.52 11.69
C PRO A 80 -8.38 -7.15 12.40
N VAL A 81 -8.48 -7.40 13.71
CA VAL A 81 -7.42 -8.09 14.49
C VAL A 81 -7.19 -9.50 13.96
N ALA A 82 -8.24 -10.32 13.88
CA ALA A 82 -8.14 -11.68 13.37
C ALA A 82 -7.73 -11.71 11.90
N ALA A 83 -8.20 -10.73 11.10
CA ALA A 83 -7.81 -10.62 9.70
C ALA A 83 -6.31 -10.29 9.53
N LEU A 84 -5.75 -9.41 10.36
CA LEU A 84 -4.32 -9.10 10.37
C LEU A 84 -3.48 -10.32 10.77
N GLU A 85 -3.92 -11.12 11.73
CA GLU A 85 -3.24 -12.37 12.12
C GLU A 85 -3.22 -13.38 10.97
N ARG A 86 -4.36 -13.53 10.26
CA ARG A 86 -4.43 -14.36 9.05
C ARG A 86 -3.48 -13.85 7.97
N LEU A 87 -3.40 -12.53 7.77
CA LEU A 87 -2.48 -11.93 6.80
C LEU A 87 -1.02 -12.23 7.16
N GLU A 88 -0.63 -12.04 8.42
CA GLU A 88 0.72 -12.33 8.91
C GLU A 88 1.08 -13.80 8.69
N HIS A 89 0.19 -14.70 9.09
CA HIS A 89 0.36 -16.14 8.90
C HIS A 89 0.54 -16.50 7.42
N ALA A 90 -0.39 -16.07 6.56
CA ALA A 90 -0.37 -16.33 5.12
C ALA A 90 0.89 -15.75 4.45
N TYR A 91 1.32 -14.55 4.84
CA TYR A 91 2.52 -13.93 4.28
C TYR A 91 3.79 -14.70 4.66
N ILE A 92 3.91 -15.13 5.93
CA ILE A 92 5.08 -15.89 6.41
C ILE A 92 5.15 -17.26 5.73
N HIS A 93 4.00 -17.89 5.50
CA HIS A 93 3.91 -19.25 4.95
C HIS A 93 3.85 -19.27 3.42
N GLN A 94 3.94 -18.11 2.77
CA GLN A 94 3.93 -18.02 1.32
C GLN A 94 5.19 -18.68 0.73
N HIS A 95 4.98 -19.71 -0.09
CA HIS A 95 6.06 -20.46 -0.72
C HIS A 95 5.88 -20.54 -2.24
N TYR A 96 6.93 -20.15 -2.97
CA TYR A 96 6.97 -20.21 -4.44
C TYR A 96 7.92 -21.34 -4.88
N ALA A 97 7.39 -22.55 -5.03
CA ALA A 97 8.18 -23.70 -5.46
C ALA A 97 8.66 -23.53 -6.91
N PRO A 98 9.97 -23.65 -7.20
CA PRO A 98 10.44 -23.63 -8.58
C PRO A 98 9.95 -24.89 -9.33
N PRO A 99 9.66 -24.80 -10.64
CA PRO A 99 9.32 -25.98 -11.43
C PRO A 99 10.46 -27.00 -11.45
N PRO A 100 10.18 -28.30 -11.66
CA PRO A 100 11.22 -29.33 -11.77
C PRO A 100 12.33 -28.92 -12.75
N GLY A 101 13.59 -29.12 -12.34
CA GLY A 101 14.75 -28.75 -13.13
C GLY A 101 15.12 -27.26 -13.12
N ARG A 102 14.44 -26.40 -12.36
CA ARG A 102 14.81 -24.98 -12.19
C ARG A 102 15.21 -24.65 -10.77
N LYS A 103 16.16 -23.73 -10.63
CA LYS A 103 16.64 -23.22 -9.33
C LYS A 103 15.75 -22.14 -8.72
N ARG A 104 14.90 -21.48 -9.54
CA ARG A 104 14.06 -20.34 -9.12
C ARG A 104 12.73 -20.33 -9.89
N PRO A 105 11.63 -19.87 -9.28
CA PRO A 105 10.38 -19.64 -9.98
C PRO A 105 10.55 -18.52 -11.01
N SER A 106 9.73 -18.55 -12.07
CA SER A 106 9.72 -17.46 -13.06
C SER A 106 8.95 -16.24 -12.53
N ALA A 107 9.23 -15.04 -13.06
CA ALA A 107 8.48 -13.83 -12.71
C ALA A 107 6.97 -13.97 -12.99
N ALA A 108 6.62 -14.64 -14.10
CA ALA A 108 5.23 -14.94 -14.45
C ALA A 108 4.57 -15.85 -13.40
N GLN A 109 5.26 -16.90 -12.97
CA GLN A 109 4.76 -17.83 -11.95
C GLN A 109 4.56 -17.13 -10.60
N VAL A 110 5.55 -16.33 -10.16
CA VAL A 110 5.43 -15.54 -8.92
C VAL A 110 4.22 -14.59 -9.02
N SER A 111 4.04 -13.93 -10.16
CA SER A 111 2.93 -12.99 -10.38
C SER A 111 1.56 -13.69 -10.36
N GLU A 112 1.46 -14.87 -10.98
CA GLU A 112 0.24 -15.67 -11.02
C GLU A 112 -0.15 -16.16 -9.62
N GLN A 113 0.78 -16.80 -8.90
CA GLN A 113 0.55 -17.30 -7.55
C GLN A 113 0.24 -16.15 -6.57
N PHE A 114 0.91 -15.00 -6.72
CA PHE A 114 0.60 -13.80 -5.94
C PHE A 114 -0.81 -13.27 -6.24
N GLY A 115 -1.20 -13.21 -7.52
CA GLY A 115 -2.54 -12.82 -7.92
C GLY A 115 -3.62 -13.78 -7.43
N GLN A 116 -3.33 -15.08 -7.38
CA GLN A 116 -4.19 -16.09 -6.80
C GLN A 116 -4.37 -15.91 -5.30
N GLY A 117 -3.28 -15.76 -4.54
CA GLY A 117 -3.35 -15.51 -3.09
C GLY A 117 -4.13 -14.23 -2.75
N LEU A 118 -4.03 -13.19 -3.58
CA LEU A 118 -4.85 -11.99 -3.43
C LEU A 118 -6.35 -12.26 -3.64
N ARG A 119 -6.70 -13.08 -4.64
CA ARG A 119 -8.10 -13.46 -4.90
C ARG A 119 -8.65 -14.35 -3.78
N GLU A 120 -7.85 -15.28 -3.28
CA GLU A 120 -8.24 -16.14 -2.15
C GLU A 120 -8.44 -15.33 -0.87
N PHE A 121 -7.53 -14.38 -0.60
CA PHE A 121 -7.60 -13.59 0.64
C PHE A 121 -8.68 -12.51 0.61
N TYR A 122 -8.85 -11.81 -0.52
CA TYR A 122 -9.73 -10.63 -0.60
C TYR A 122 -10.91 -10.77 -1.56
N GLY A 123 -10.95 -11.76 -2.45
CA GLY A 123 -11.81 -11.77 -3.63
C GLY A 123 -13.28 -11.46 -3.35
N GLU A 124 -13.89 -12.23 -2.45
CA GLU A 124 -15.29 -12.03 -2.03
C GLU A 124 -15.49 -10.79 -1.15
N GLN A 125 -14.42 -10.32 -0.51
CA GLN A 125 -14.42 -9.19 0.42
C GLN A 125 -14.08 -7.85 -0.27
N VAL A 126 -13.74 -7.83 -1.57
CA VAL A 126 -13.40 -6.59 -2.29
C VAL A 126 -14.48 -5.50 -2.15
N PRO A 127 -15.79 -5.80 -2.27
CA PRO A 127 -16.83 -4.78 -2.09
C PRO A 127 -16.77 -4.11 -0.72
N GLN A 128 -16.50 -4.87 0.34
CA GLN A 128 -16.35 -4.37 1.70
C GLN A 128 -15.16 -3.40 1.81
N LEU A 129 -14.00 -3.78 1.26
CA LEU A 129 -12.80 -2.93 1.22
C LEU A 129 -13.07 -1.57 0.58
N LEU A 130 -13.80 -1.57 -0.54
CA LEU A 130 -14.03 -0.37 -1.35
C LEU A 130 -15.15 0.52 -0.81
N SER A 131 -16.07 -0.02 -0.01
CA SER A 131 -17.26 0.67 0.49
C SER A 131 -17.26 0.92 2.00
N HIS A 132 -16.17 0.55 2.70
CA HIS A 132 -16.08 0.72 4.15
C HIS A 132 -16.36 2.17 4.58
N PRO A 133 -17.30 2.43 5.52
CA PRO A 133 -17.78 3.78 5.83
C PRO A 133 -16.73 4.66 6.51
N ARG A 134 -15.87 4.03 7.33
CA ARG A 134 -14.84 4.71 8.13
C ARG A 134 -13.44 4.65 7.51
N TRP A 135 -12.93 3.45 7.22
CA TRP A 135 -11.62 3.22 6.63
C TRP A 135 -11.63 3.47 5.12
N ARG A 136 -10.95 4.54 4.69
CA ARG A 136 -10.86 4.91 3.27
C ARG A 136 -9.54 4.43 2.69
N LEU A 137 -9.58 3.32 1.96
CA LEU A 137 -8.39 2.70 1.39
C LEU A 137 -7.86 3.46 0.16
N HIS A 138 -6.55 3.73 0.17
CA HIS A 138 -5.79 4.29 -0.94
C HIS A 138 -4.54 3.44 -1.20
N ILE A 139 -4.46 2.84 -2.38
CA ILE A 139 -3.32 2.02 -2.80
C ILE A 139 -2.43 2.85 -3.73
N VAL A 140 -1.19 3.02 -3.30
CA VAL A 140 -0.16 3.75 -4.04
C VAL A 140 0.68 2.76 -4.84
N THR A 141 0.74 2.96 -6.15
CA THR A 141 1.59 2.20 -7.07
C THR A 141 2.51 3.13 -7.87
N SER A 142 3.52 2.54 -8.50
CA SER A 142 4.43 3.23 -9.41
C SER A 142 4.29 2.63 -10.80
N ARG A 143 3.98 3.48 -11.78
CA ARG A 143 3.88 3.11 -13.20
C ARG A 143 5.15 3.53 -13.92
N GLY A 144 5.80 2.58 -14.58
CA GLY A 144 6.92 2.87 -15.48
C GLY A 144 6.48 3.62 -16.74
N ARG A 145 7.33 4.53 -17.21
CA ARG A 145 7.15 5.33 -18.43
C ARG A 145 8.29 5.05 -19.42
N HIS A 146 8.07 5.35 -20.69
CA HIS A 146 9.06 5.17 -21.76
C HIS A 146 9.62 3.74 -21.80
N LEU A 147 10.93 3.56 -21.64
CA LEU A 147 11.59 2.25 -21.61
C LEU A 147 11.11 1.35 -20.45
N LEU A 148 10.50 1.94 -19.41
CA LEU A 148 9.91 1.21 -18.29
C LEU A 148 8.40 0.93 -18.47
N SER A 149 7.81 1.29 -19.61
CA SER A 149 6.36 1.09 -19.85
C SER A 149 5.99 -0.38 -19.99
N ARG A 150 6.94 -1.23 -20.37
CA ARG A 150 6.80 -2.69 -20.48
C ARG A 150 8.08 -3.38 -19.99
N GLU A 151 7.91 -4.58 -19.46
CA GLU A 151 9.05 -5.41 -19.07
C GLU A 151 9.76 -5.92 -20.34
N HIS A 152 11.07 -5.69 -20.42
CA HIS A 152 11.90 -6.15 -21.53
C HIS A 152 13.32 -6.37 -21.06
N ARG A 153 13.93 -7.50 -21.47
CA ARG A 153 15.27 -7.93 -21.02
C ARG A 153 16.36 -6.85 -21.12
N TRP A 154 16.26 -5.95 -22.10
CA TRP A 154 17.22 -4.86 -22.31
C TRP A 154 16.67 -3.47 -21.98
N ALA A 155 15.39 -3.21 -22.25
CA ALA A 155 14.85 -1.87 -22.06
C ALA A 155 14.61 -1.56 -20.58
N THR A 156 14.25 -2.58 -19.79
CA THR A 156 14.05 -2.44 -18.34
C THR A 156 15.35 -2.04 -17.60
N PRO A 157 16.50 -2.72 -17.75
CA PRO A 157 17.72 -2.27 -17.09
C PRO A 157 18.19 -0.90 -17.56
N LEU A 158 18.11 -0.60 -18.87
CA LEU A 158 18.44 0.73 -19.40
C LEU A 158 17.51 1.82 -18.86
N GLY A 159 16.22 1.53 -18.74
CA GLY A 159 15.24 2.44 -18.18
C GLY A 159 15.49 2.71 -16.69
N TYR A 160 15.87 1.70 -15.92
CA TYR A 160 16.23 1.88 -14.50
C TYR A 160 17.55 2.63 -14.33
N LEU A 161 18.55 2.41 -15.20
CA LEU A 161 19.77 3.19 -15.22
C LEU A 161 19.47 4.66 -15.51
N GLY A 162 18.63 4.94 -16.51
CA GLY A 162 18.16 6.30 -16.81
C GLY A 162 17.39 6.94 -15.64
N ALA A 163 16.51 6.18 -14.98
CA ALA A 163 15.79 6.64 -13.80
C ALA A 163 16.72 6.95 -12.62
N PHE A 164 17.74 6.12 -12.40
CA PHE A 164 18.76 6.31 -11.37
C PHE A 164 19.59 7.56 -11.64
N ALA A 165 20.13 7.71 -12.86
CA ALA A 165 20.89 8.89 -13.27
C ALA A 165 20.06 10.17 -13.15
N ALA A 166 18.81 10.14 -13.61
CA ALA A 166 17.88 11.26 -13.47
C ALA A 166 17.63 11.63 -12.00
N ASN A 167 17.45 10.63 -11.11
CA ASN A 167 17.28 10.87 -9.68
C ASN A 167 18.52 11.46 -9.02
N ALA A 168 19.72 11.02 -9.42
CA ALA A 168 21.00 11.51 -8.91
C ALA A 168 21.23 12.98 -9.28
N VAL A 169 20.90 13.38 -10.52
CA VAL A 169 21.01 14.76 -10.99
C VAL A 169 19.92 15.64 -10.39
N ARG A 170 18.65 15.22 -10.50
CA ARG A 170 17.51 15.98 -9.99
C ARG A 170 16.35 15.06 -9.64
N ARG A 171 16.02 14.93 -8.35
CA ARG A 171 14.88 14.11 -7.87
C ARG A 171 13.56 14.34 -8.61
N ARG A 172 13.29 15.57 -9.09
CA ARG A 172 12.09 15.89 -9.88
C ARG A 172 12.08 15.22 -11.27
N ALA A 173 13.24 14.96 -11.87
CA ALA A 173 13.39 14.30 -13.16
C ALA A 173 13.03 12.80 -13.12
N LEU A 174 12.97 12.18 -11.92
CA LEU A 174 12.45 10.83 -11.76
C LEU A 174 11.01 10.68 -12.28
N GLY A 175 10.23 11.76 -12.27
CA GLY A 175 8.86 11.79 -12.82
C GLY A 175 8.77 11.56 -14.34
N LEU A 176 9.90 11.66 -15.05
CA LEU A 176 9.98 11.26 -16.47
C LEU A 176 9.90 9.75 -16.61
N TRP A 177 10.44 9.00 -15.65
CA TRP A 177 10.58 7.54 -15.71
C TRP A 177 9.51 6.78 -14.93
N LEU A 178 9.10 7.34 -13.79
CA LEU A 178 8.14 6.72 -12.87
C LEU A 178 7.04 7.71 -12.51
N GLU A 179 5.80 7.28 -12.71
CA GLU A 179 4.62 8.02 -12.30
C GLU A 179 3.97 7.36 -11.09
N ARG A 180 3.62 8.16 -10.08
CA ARG A 180 2.85 7.68 -8.95
C ARG A 180 1.37 7.63 -9.32
N VAL A 181 0.78 6.46 -9.23
CA VAL A 181 -0.66 6.24 -9.41
C VAL A 181 -1.26 5.92 -8.04
N VAL A 182 -2.42 6.49 -7.77
CA VAL A 182 -3.18 6.22 -6.54
C VAL A 182 -4.54 5.68 -6.96
N PHE A 183 -4.81 4.44 -6.56
CA PHE A 183 -6.13 3.85 -6.61
C PHE A 183 -6.83 4.12 -5.29
N SER A 184 -8.06 4.59 -5.36
CA SER A 184 -8.90 4.84 -4.18
C SER A 184 -10.19 4.07 -4.36
N GLY A 185 -10.83 3.67 -3.25
CA GLY A 185 -12.18 3.11 -3.28
C GLY A 185 -13.19 4.17 -3.76
N ARG A 186 -14.07 4.64 -2.87
CA ARG A 186 -14.98 5.74 -3.21
C ARG A 186 -14.23 7.06 -3.46
N PRO A 187 -14.66 7.89 -4.44
CA PRO A 187 -14.09 9.21 -4.64
C PRO A 187 -14.41 10.10 -3.42
N HIS A 188 -13.40 10.38 -2.61
CA HIS A 188 -13.45 11.40 -1.57
C HIS A 188 -12.33 12.42 -1.80
N PRO A 189 -12.55 13.71 -1.53
CA PRO A 189 -11.49 14.71 -1.63
C PRO A 189 -10.34 14.34 -0.66
N MET A 190 -9.15 14.08 -1.20
CA MET A 190 -7.96 13.81 -0.39
C MET A 190 -7.45 15.11 0.26
N PRO A 191 -7.12 15.10 1.56
CA PRO A 191 -6.43 16.23 2.19
C PRO A 191 -5.08 16.51 1.53
N GLY A 192 -4.75 17.78 1.28
CA GLY A 192 -3.42 18.21 0.82
C GLY A 192 -3.16 18.17 -0.70
N ARG A 193 -4.20 18.26 -1.53
CA ARG A 193 -4.09 18.23 -3.00
C ARG A 193 -3.43 19.51 -3.57
N ARG A 194 -2.10 19.61 -3.49
CA ARG A 194 -1.28 20.46 -4.38
C ARG A 194 -0.51 19.56 -5.35
N SER A 195 -0.80 19.73 -6.63
CA SER A 195 -0.22 19.07 -7.81
C SER A 195 -0.87 17.78 -8.34
N ARG A 196 -0.98 17.75 -9.68
CA ARG A 196 -1.63 16.78 -10.57
C ARG A 196 -1.21 15.33 -10.26
N ARG A 197 -1.98 14.63 -9.43
CA ARG A 197 -1.96 13.16 -9.32
C ARG A 197 -3.26 12.63 -9.90
N ARG A 198 -3.18 11.77 -10.93
CA ARG A 198 -4.36 11.13 -11.53
C ARG A 198 -4.85 10.03 -10.58
N CYS A 199 -5.92 10.31 -9.82
CA CYS A 199 -6.70 9.25 -9.19
C CYS A 199 -7.38 8.46 -10.29
N HIS A 200 -7.12 7.15 -10.33
CA HIS A 200 -7.90 6.24 -11.16
C HIS A 200 -8.90 5.55 -10.22
N SER A 201 -10.19 5.74 -10.49
CA SER A 201 -11.23 4.87 -9.93
C SER A 201 -11.21 3.56 -10.72
N PRO A 202 -11.29 2.39 -10.08
CA PRO A 202 -11.41 1.13 -10.81
C PRO A 202 -12.69 1.17 -11.65
N ARG A 203 -12.56 1.26 -12.98
CA ARG A 203 -13.69 1.01 -13.89
C ARG A 203 -13.94 -0.49 -13.87
N THR A 204 -15.15 -0.90 -13.50
CA THR A 204 -15.60 -2.30 -13.38
C THR A 204 -15.78 -3.01 -14.74
N THR A 205 -15.18 -2.53 -15.81
CA THR A 205 -15.29 -3.13 -17.14
C THR A 205 -13.93 -3.16 -17.82
N THR A 206 -13.13 -4.17 -17.50
CA THR A 206 -12.02 -4.60 -18.37
C THR A 206 -11.96 -6.12 -18.30
N PRO A 207 -12.14 -6.84 -19.42
CA PRO A 207 -12.13 -8.29 -19.41
C PRO A 207 -10.75 -8.83 -18.98
N PRO A 208 -10.68 -10.00 -18.32
CA PRO A 208 -9.44 -10.57 -17.85
C PRO A 208 -8.65 -11.08 -19.07
N GLY A 209 -7.66 -10.32 -19.51
CA GLY A 209 -6.86 -10.76 -20.66
C GLY A 209 -5.80 -9.79 -21.20
N ARG A 210 -5.73 -8.54 -20.71
CA ARG A 210 -4.70 -7.58 -21.17
C ARG A 210 -3.96 -6.93 -20.01
N TRP A 211 -3.18 -7.75 -19.31
CA TRP A 211 -1.94 -7.31 -18.69
C TRP A 211 -0.84 -8.27 -19.17
N ARG A 212 -0.22 -7.90 -20.30
CA ARG A 212 1.05 -8.44 -20.80
C ARG A 212 2.01 -7.28 -20.94
#